data_AF-A0A914Q5C6-F1
#
_entry.id   AF-A0A914Q5C6-F1
#
_cell.length_a   1.000
_cell.length_b   1.000
_cell.length_c   1.000
_cell.angle_alpha   90.00
_cell.angle_beta   90.00
_cell.angle_gamma   90.00
#
_symmetry.space_group_name_H-M   'P 1'
#
loop_
_entity.id
_entity.type
_entity.pdbx_description
1 polymer ?
#
loop_
_entity_poly.entity_id
_entity_poly.type
_entity_poly.pdbx_seq_one_letter_code
_entity_poly.pdbx_strand_id
1 'polypeptide(L)'
;MIIGDPVTLLPGSTLQMYCNDTHPAYCLTKISLDEKNRTVARGLPQSYAAFKCPLLDSINVTRGITRWYLFNTSKVIGFYDYTNKVAETTWTRNETYEILEDGGLLITVGRREVVDRYICTYVDNNGSLTASSAINTSVVLFRLNFSSWYSPVIFDSVFYGSVVVSVLICGVTFLINLLWIAIQKGGLYWIKRRERENRVQSMIEAVEIYRQRQIQNLQDAYHRNVGMVRDHYHMQVEQIRDAYTNQISRLKDYRQARIDNLSRIREYGSRHGEQLFESYERQLNRVRTFSLQQRLKLMRQYKLKQRHVNKLLANVDETNLNGDGNVK
;
A
#
# COMPACT_ATOMS: atom_id res chain seq x y z
N MET A 1 31.85 49.00 -36.21
CA MET A 1 33.33 49.04 -36.17
C MET A 1 33.79 48.37 -37.45
N ILE A 2 34.25 49.18 -38.40
CA ILE A 2 34.68 48.76 -39.74
C ILE A 2 36.09 48.20 -39.59
N ILE A 3 36.30 46.94 -39.99
CA ILE A 3 37.60 46.28 -40.10
C ILE A 3 37.50 45.59 -41.47
N GLY A 4 38.17 46.02 -42.54
CA GLY A 4 39.55 46.45 -42.63
C GLY A 4 40.30 45.32 -43.35
N ASP A 5 40.14 45.23 -44.67
CA ASP A 5 40.84 44.27 -45.53
C ASP A 5 42.36 44.51 -45.50
N PRO A 6 43.21 43.48 -45.43
CA PRO A 6 44.62 43.61 -45.74
C PRO A 6 44.93 43.12 -47.16
N VAL A 7 45.22 44.10 -48.02
CA VAL A 7 46.33 44.18 -48.98
C VAL A 7 46.90 42.85 -49.51
N THR A 8 46.59 42.62 -50.79
CA THR A 8 47.25 41.69 -51.70
C THR A 8 48.72 42.07 -51.96
N LEU A 9 49.65 41.18 -51.62
CA LEU A 9 51.01 41.15 -52.17
C LEU A 9 51.14 39.92 -53.09
N LEU A 10 51.41 40.16 -54.38
CA LEU A 10 51.90 39.16 -55.32
C LEU A 10 53.38 38.87 -55.02
N PRO A 11 53.84 37.60 -55.18
CA PRO A 11 54.66 37.33 -56.35
C PRO A 11 54.48 35.92 -56.96
N GLY A 12 54.70 35.86 -58.28
CA GLY A 12 55.45 34.77 -58.93
C GLY A 12 54.76 33.42 -59.18
N SER A 13 54.59 33.11 -60.47
CA SER A 13 54.22 31.81 -61.06
C SER A 13 52.90 31.15 -60.58
N THR A 14 51.82 31.49 -61.29
CA THR A 14 50.62 30.65 -61.40
C THR A 14 50.99 29.31 -62.04
N LEU A 15 51.16 28.28 -61.23
CA LEU A 15 51.25 26.90 -61.67
C LEU A 15 49.83 26.41 -61.99
N GLN A 16 49.55 26.17 -63.27
CA GLN A 16 48.26 25.66 -63.73
C GLN A 16 47.96 24.31 -63.05
N MET A 17 46.75 24.20 -62.49
CA MET A 17 46.13 22.92 -62.14
C MET A 17 45.97 22.11 -63.42
N TYR A 18 46.81 21.11 -63.63
CA TYR A 18 46.58 20.13 -64.70
C TYR A 18 45.69 19.02 -64.11
N CYS A 19 44.38 19.23 -64.17
CA CYS A 19 43.43 18.15 -64.04
C CYS A 19 43.34 17.47 -65.40
N ASN A 20 43.75 16.21 -65.51
CA ASN A 20 43.48 15.43 -66.72
C ASN A 20 41.97 15.08 -66.70
N ASP A 21 41.23 15.50 -67.73
CA ASP A 21 39.76 15.37 -67.81
C ASP A 21 39.24 13.92 -67.76
N THR A 22 40.13 12.94 -67.93
CA THR A 22 39.77 11.52 -67.87
C THR A 22 39.56 11.02 -66.45
N HIS A 23 40.20 11.60 -65.43
CA HIS A 23 40.07 11.18 -64.03
C HIS A 23 40.04 12.38 -63.05
N PRO A 24 38.86 12.91 -62.71
CA PRO A 24 38.70 14.11 -61.88
C PRO A 24 39.06 13.94 -60.39
N ALA A 25 39.48 12.75 -59.96
CA ALA A 25 39.87 12.45 -58.58
C ALA A 25 41.34 12.79 -58.25
N TYR A 26 42.17 13.09 -59.25
CA TYR A 26 43.60 13.35 -59.08
C TYR A 26 43.90 14.86 -59.09
N CYS A 27 43.38 15.58 -58.09
CA CYS A 27 43.73 16.98 -57.91
C CYS A 27 45.11 17.12 -57.29
N LEU A 28 46.06 17.61 -58.08
CA LEU A 28 47.40 18.00 -57.63
C LEU A 28 47.31 19.08 -56.55
N THR A 29 47.78 18.75 -55.37
CA THR A 29 47.77 19.63 -54.21
C THR A 29 48.97 20.59 -54.28
N LYS A 30 48.69 21.88 -54.49
CA LYS A 30 49.60 23.05 -54.52
C LYS A 30 51.09 22.71 -54.42
N ILE A 31 51.76 22.62 -55.58
CA ILE A 31 53.22 22.55 -55.66
C ILE A 31 53.75 23.95 -55.35
N SER A 32 54.46 24.09 -54.23
CA SER A 32 55.15 25.33 -53.87
C SER A 32 56.63 25.12 -54.13
N LEU A 33 57.21 25.94 -54.99
CA LEU A 33 58.66 26.08 -55.08
C LEU A 33 59.14 26.78 -53.80
N ASP A 34 59.98 26.10 -53.04
CA ASP A 34 60.66 26.68 -51.88
C ASP A 34 61.83 27.55 -52.37
N GLU A 35 62.22 28.55 -51.58
CA GLU A 35 63.22 29.60 -51.86
C GLU A 35 64.65 29.06 -52.17
N LYS A 36 64.82 27.73 -52.15
CA LYS A 36 66.05 26.96 -52.43
C LYS A 36 65.95 25.99 -53.63
N ASN A 37 65.10 26.27 -54.62
CA ASN A 37 64.88 25.40 -55.81
C ASN A 37 64.44 23.97 -55.47
N ARG A 38 63.72 23.77 -54.35
CA ARG A 38 63.17 22.47 -53.96
C ARG A 38 61.68 22.42 -54.30
N THR A 39 61.28 21.44 -55.09
CA THR A 39 59.86 21.17 -55.37
C THR A 39 59.22 20.50 -54.16
N VAL A 40 58.37 21.23 -53.45
CA VAL A 40 57.61 20.71 -52.30
C VAL A 40 56.14 20.56 -52.71
N ALA A 41 55.64 19.34 -52.66
CA ALA A 41 54.24 19.03 -52.90
C ALA A 41 53.53 18.83 -51.56
N ARG A 42 52.37 19.47 -51.38
CA ARG A 42 51.64 19.48 -50.10
C ARG A 42 50.27 18.83 -50.20
N GLY A 43 50.16 17.54 -49.94
CA GLY A 43 48.92 16.77 -50.02
C GLY A 43 47.97 16.94 -48.83
N LEU A 44 46.66 16.75 -49.05
CA LEU A 44 45.72 16.56 -47.95
C LEU A 44 45.88 15.13 -47.37
N PRO A 45 45.60 14.93 -46.08
CA PRO A 45 45.53 13.59 -45.52
C PRO A 45 44.42 12.79 -46.20
N GLN A 46 44.71 11.50 -46.48
CA GLN A 46 43.79 10.56 -47.15
C GLN A 46 43.37 10.95 -48.58
N SER A 47 44.05 11.91 -49.22
CA SER A 47 43.85 12.21 -50.63
C SER A 47 44.87 11.51 -51.51
N TYR A 48 44.56 11.43 -52.80
CA TYR A 48 45.49 11.05 -53.86
C TYR A 48 46.50 12.18 -54.07
N ALA A 49 47.71 11.84 -54.50
CA ALA A 49 48.72 12.82 -54.91
C ALA A 49 49.53 12.27 -56.08
N ALA A 50 49.46 12.93 -57.24
CA ALA A 50 50.32 12.60 -58.38
C ALA A 50 51.54 13.53 -58.39
N PHE A 51 52.68 13.05 -58.87
CA PHE A 51 53.86 13.87 -59.12
C PHE A 51 54.35 13.64 -60.53
N LYS A 52 54.52 14.73 -61.28
CA LYS A 52 55.28 14.70 -62.52
C LYS A 52 56.77 14.81 -62.20
N CYS A 53 57.60 14.12 -62.97
CA CYS A 53 59.04 14.25 -62.85
C CYS A 53 59.47 15.65 -63.34
N PRO A 54 60.09 16.51 -62.51
CA PRO A 54 60.51 17.86 -62.91
C PRO A 54 61.48 17.90 -64.09
N LEU A 55 62.24 16.82 -64.31
CA LEU A 55 63.22 16.73 -65.40
C LEU A 55 62.56 16.65 -66.78
N LEU A 56 61.34 16.13 -66.84
CA LEU A 56 60.58 15.97 -68.08
C LEU A 56 60.10 17.29 -68.68
N ASP A 57 59.97 18.34 -67.87
CA ASP A 57 59.52 19.65 -68.38
C ASP A 57 60.63 20.39 -69.14
N SER A 58 61.90 19.96 -68.98
CA SER A 58 63.06 20.61 -69.58
C SER A 58 63.59 19.93 -70.85
N ILE A 59 63.12 18.71 -71.17
CA ILE A 59 63.63 17.87 -72.25
C ILE A 59 62.44 17.32 -73.05
N ASN A 60 62.47 17.43 -74.39
CA ASN A 60 61.51 16.73 -75.25
C ASN A 60 61.80 15.22 -75.22
N VAL A 61 61.17 14.51 -74.28
CA VAL A 61 61.41 13.09 -74.03
C VAL A 61 60.77 12.23 -75.11
N THR A 62 61.58 11.65 -75.99
CA THR A 62 61.14 10.69 -77.02
C THR A 62 61.69 9.27 -76.83
N ARG A 63 62.79 9.11 -76.07
CA ARG A 63 63.50 7.84 -75.86
C ARG A 63 64.23 7.87 -74.53
N GLY A 64 64.05 6.85 -73.69
CA GLY A 64 64.71 6.75 -72.38
C GLY A 64 63.82 6.10 -71.34
N ILE A 65 64.31 6.05 -70.10
CA ILE A 65 63.62 5.44 -68.96
C ILE A 65 63.61 6.42 -67.78
N THR A 66 62.43 6.71 -67.24
CA THR A 66 62.29 7.39 -65.94
C THR A 66 62.17 6.38 -64.82
N ARG A 67 62.90 6.59 -63.72
CA ARG A 67 62.79 5.75 -62.51
C ARG A 67 62.48 6.59 -61.28
N TRP A 68 61.65 6.03 -60.42
CA TRP A 68 61.31 6.62 -59.12
C TRP A 68 61.86 5.78 -57.98
N TYR A 69 62.47 6.44 -56.99
CA TYR A 69 62.94 5.78 -55.78
C TYR A 69 62.70 6.64 -54.53
N LEU A 70 62.57 5.96 -53.40
CA LEU A 70 62.53 6.58 -52.08
C LEU A 70 63.94 7.01 -51.66
N PHE A 71 64.11 8.26 -51.27
CA PHE A 71 65.41 8.77 -50.81
C PHE A 71 65.90 8.07 -49.54
N ASN A 72 65.01 7.83 -48.58
CA ASN A 72 65.41 7.34 -47.26
C ASN A 72 65.82 5.85 -47.27
N THR A 73 65.21 5.04 -48.14
CA THR A 73 65.45 3.59 -48.20
C THR A 73 66.16 3.13 -49.47
N SER A 74 66.39 4.05 -50.41
CA SER A 74 66.92 3.75 -51.75
C SER A 74 66.17 2.65 -52.50
N LYS A 75 64.91 2.40 -52.15
CA LYS A 75 64.06 1.40 -52.79
C LYS A 75 63.46 1.96 -54.08
N VAL A 76 63.59 1.21 -55.17
CA VAL A 76 63.00 1.53 -56.47
C VAL A 76 61.52 1.22 -56.45
N ILE A 77 60.69 2.22 -56.67
CA ILE A 77 59.23 2.12 -56.69
C ILE A 77 58.77 1.52 -58.03
N GLY A 78 59.32 2.05 -59.11
CA GLY A 78 58.97 1.63 -60.46
C GLY A 78 59.64 2.49 -61.52
N PHE A 79 59.38 2.15 -62.77
CA PHE A 79 59.91 2.85 -63.92
C PHE A 79 58.90 2.95 -65.05
N TYR A 80 59.14 3.90 -65.94
CA TYR A 80 58.40 4.06 -67.19
C TYR A 80 59.39 4.14 -68.35
N ASP A 81 59.21 3.28 -69.34
CA ASP A 81 60.00 3.28 -70.56
C ASP A 81 59.23 4.01 -71.68
N TYR A 82 59.76 5.15 -72.11
CA TYR A 82 59.14 5.97 -73.17
C TYR A 82 59.22 5.30 -74.54
N THR A 83 60.14 4.37 -74.74
CA THR A 83 60.36 3.67 -76.01
C THR A 83 59.30 2.59 -76.21
N ASN A 84 59.07 1.80 -75.17
CA ASN A 84 58.11 0.69 -75.18
C ASN A 84 56.72 1.11 -74.69
N LYS A 85 56.58 2.31 -74.12
CA LYS A 85 55.36 2.82 -73.46
C LYS A 85 54.83 1.88 -72.37
N VAL A 86 55.74 1.29 -71.59
CA VAL A 86 55.42 0.37 -70.50
C VAL A 86 55.71 1.04 -69.17
N ALA A 87 54.69 1.09 -68.31
CA ALA A 87 54.81 1.46 -66.90
C ALA A 87 54.89 0.19 -66.05
N GLU A 88 55.90 0.07 -65.20
CA GLU A 88 56.02 -1.06 -64.29
C GLU A 88 56.32 -0.58 -62.86
N THR A 89 55.47 -1.00 -61.93
CA THR A 89 55.64 -0.79 -60.49
C THR A 89 56.36 -1.99 -59.89
N THR A 90 57.65 -1.84 -59.60
CA THR A 90 58.49 -2.91 -59.05
C THR A 90 58.27 -3.14 -57.55
N TRP A 91 57.94 -2.08 -56.81
CA TRP A 91 57.71 -2.16 -55.37
C TRP A 91 56.63 -1.17 -54.95
N THR A 92 55.67 -1.67 -54.20
CA THR A 92 54.60 -0.86 -53.62
C THR A 92 54.42 -1.18 -52.14
N ARG A 93 54.08 -0.17 -51.34
CA ARG A 93 53.81 -0.34 -49.91
C ARG A 93 52.31 -0.42 -49.72
N ASN A 94 51.76 -1.64 -49.65
CA ASN A 94 50.30 -1.84 -49.56
C ASN A 94 49.55 -1.12 -50.70
N GLU A 95 50.04 -1.24 -51.94
CA GLU A 95 49.39 -0.67 -53.14
C GLU A 95 49.24 0.86 -53.10
N THR A 96 50.09 1.55 -52.32
CA THR A 96 50.04 3.02 -52.21
C THR A 96 50.67 3.74 -53.40
N TYR A 97 51.52 3.05 -54.16
CA TYR A 97 52.29 3.63 -55.27
C TYR A 97 51.87 3.00 -56.59
N GLU A 98 51.67 3.86 -57.58
CA GLU A 98 51.37 3.49 -58.96
C GLU A 98 52.15 4.42 -59.91
N ILE A 99 52.70 3.87 -60.99
CA ILE A 99 53.39 4.67 -62.01
C ILE A 99 52.37 4.97 -63.11
N LEU A 100 52.21 6.25 -63.45
CA LEU A 100 51.33 6.67 -64.52
C LEU A 100 51.97 6.46 -65.90
N GLU A 101 51.12 6.43 -66.92
CA GLU A 101 51.51 6.34 -68.33
C GLU A 101 52.31 7.55 -68.85
N ASP A 102 52.40 8.63 -68.08
CA ASP A 102 53.22 9.81 -68.39
C ASP A 102 54.59 9.80 -67.68
N GLY A 103 54.94 8.69 -67.00
CA GLY A 103 56.14 8.56 -66.18
C GLY A 103 56.06 9.27 -64.83
N GLY A 104 54.88 9.78 -64.45
CA GLY A 104 54.58 10.30 -63.13
C GLY A 104 54.43 9.23 -62.06
N LEU A 105 54.52 9.65 -60.80
CA LEU A 105 54.29 8.80 -59.63
C LEU A 105 52.95 9.19 -58.98
N LEU A 106 52.02 8.25 -58.89
CA LEU A 106 50.77 8.37 -58.15
C LEU A 106 50.93 7.76 -56.75
N ILE A 107 50.55 8.55 -55.76
CA ILE A 107 50.24 8.08 -54.41
C ILE A 107 48.73 7.97 -54.29
N THR A 108 48.23 6.76 -54.03
CA THR A 108 46.79 6.50 -53.91
C THR A 108 46.23 6.97 -52.56
N VAL A 109 46.99 6.86 -51.47
CA VAL A 109 46.54 7.27 -50.14
C VAL A 109 47.62 8.06 -49.39
N GLY A 110 47.37 9.35 -49.18
CA GLY A 110 48.23 10.24 -48.39
C GLY A 110 48.22 9.90 -46.88
N ARG A 111 49.06 8.95 -46.47
CA ARG A 111 49.31 8.61 -45.05
C ARG A 111 50.62 9.24 -44.55
N ARG A 112 50.76 9.36 -43.22
CA ARG A 112 51.98 9.86 -42.58
C ARG A 112 53.22 9.03 -42.95
N GLU A 113 53.03 7.75 -43.21
CA GLU A 113 54.07 6.79 -43.59
C GLU A 113 54.63 6.97 -45.01
N VAL A 114 53.89 7.70 -45.85
CA VAL A 114 54.21 7.98 -47.26
C VAL A 114 54.89 9.36 -47.39
N VAL A 115 55.01 10.11 -46.29
CA VAL A 115 55.72 11.38 -46.26
C VAL A 115 57.22 11.13 -46.34
N ASP A 116 57.78 11.18 -47.55
CA ASP A 116 59.20 11.02 -47.82
C ASP A 116 59.67 11.96 -48.96
N ARG A 117 60.97 11.94 -49.23
CA ARG A 117 61.59 12.53 -50.42
C ARG A 117 61.63 11.48 -51.52
N TYR A 118 61.03 11.81 -52.64
CA TYR A 118 61.04 11.00 -53.84
C TYR A 118 62.08 11.54 -54.79
N ILE A 119 62.82 10.65 -55.44
CA ILE A 119 63.76 11.04 -56.47
C ILE A 119 63.33 10.45 -57.79
N CYS A 120 63.25 11.31 -58.79
CA CYS A 120 63.12 10.93 -60.17
C CYS A 120 64.49 11.01 -60.84
N THR A 121 64.85 9.96 -61.58
CA THR A 121 65.99 9.94 -62.49
C THR A 121 65.54 9.63 -63.90
N TYR A 122 66.25 10.24 -64.85
CA TYR A 122 66.07 9.97 -66.26
C TYR A 122 67.37 9.42 -66.85
N VAL A 123 67.26 8.32 -67.61
CA VAL A 123 68.39 7.71 -68.31
C VAL A 123 68.03 7.58 -69.78
N ASP A 124 68.87 8.15 -70.64
CA ASP A 124 68.76 7.98 -72.10
C ASP A 124 69.39 6.64 -72.53
N ASN A 125 68.77 5.99 -73.52
CA ASN A 125 69.12 4.63 -73.97
C ASN A 125 70.44 4.58 -74.77
N ASN A 126 70.99 5.72 -75.17
CA ASN A 126 72.18 5.79 -76.03
C ASN A 126 73.53 5.65 -75.31
N GLY A 127 73.57 5.48 -73.97
CA GLY A 127 74.72 4.89 -73.26
C GLY A 127 76.12 5.44 -73.54
N SER A 128 76.27 6.65 -74.09
CA SER A 128 77.59 7.26 -74.27
C SER A 128 78.08 7.75 -72.91
N LEU A 129 78.98 6.97 -72.32
CA LEU A 129 79.85 7.34 -71.20
C LEU A 129 80.77 8.52 -71.59
N THR A 130 80.21 9.71 -71.78
CA THR A 130 80.99 10.93 -71.51
C THR A 130 80.98 11.13 -70.00
N ALA A 131 82.15 11.42 -69.41
CA ALA A 131 82.42 11.56 -67.98
C ALA A 131 81.67 12.71 -67.26
N SER A 132 80.49 13.05 -67.75
CA SER A 132 79.48 13.95 -67.23
C SER A 132 78.08 13.47 -67.67
N SER A 133 77.84 12.14 -67.68
CA SER A 133 76.51 11.55 -67.53
C SER A 133 75.98 11.96 -66.15
N ALA A 134 75.63 13.24 -66.02
CA ALA A 134 74.86 13.76 -64.93
C ALA A 134 73.53 13.02 -65.02
N ILE A 135 73.37 11.99 -64.18
CA ILE A 135 72.06 11.46 -63.87
C ILE A 135 71.32 12.67 -63.31
N ASN A 136 70.55 13.32 -64.16
CA ASN A 136 69.74 14.44 -63.75
C ASN A 136 68.79 13.85 -62.69
N THR A 137 68.95 14.32 -61.46
CA THR A 137 68.24 13.84 -60.28
C THR A 137 67.40 15.00 -59.80
N SER A 138 66.09 14.83 -59.82
CA SER A 138 65.16 15.80 -59.24
C SER A 138 64.55 15.22 -57.98
N VAL A 139 64.61 15.97 -56.88
CA VAL A 139 64.07 15.55 -55.59
C VAL A 139 62.76 16.27 -55.32
N VAL A 140 61.67 15.50 -55.17
CA VAL A 140 60.35 15.99 -54.80
C VAL A 140 60.10 15.64 -53.33
N LEU A 141 59.85 16.64 -52.50
CA LEU A 141 59.50 16.43 -51.10
C LEU A 141 57.97 16.43 -50.96
N PHE A 142 57.40 15.29 -50.56
CA PHE A 142 55.99 15.22 -50.20
C PHE A 142 55.79 15.58 -48.72
N ARG A 143 54.82 16.45 -48.43
CA ARG A 143 54.38 16.78 -47.06
C ARG A 143 52.87 16.77 -46.96
N LEU A 144 52.36 16.34 -45.81
CA LEU A 144 50.94 16.44 -45.49
C LEU A 144 50.62 17.85 -44.98
N ASN A 145 49.54 18.43 -45.47
CA ASN A 145 49.02 19.71 -45.02
C ASN A 145 47.84 19.49 -44.07
N PHE A 146 48.06 19.79 -42.78
CA PHE A 146 47.03 19.72 -41.74
C PHE A 146 46.31 21.05 -41.51
N SER A 147 46.54 22.07 -42.36
CA SER A 147 45.96 23.40 -42.17
C SER A 147 44.42 23.39 -42.19
N SER A 148 43.77 22.44 -42.87
CA SER A 148 42.31 22.33 -42.91
C SER A 148 41.70 21.88 -41.57
N TRP A 149 42.47 21.19 -40.74
CA TRP A 149 42.03 20.73 -39.41
C TRP A 149 41.93 21.88 -38.39
N TYR A 150 42.63 22.98 -38.64
CA TYR A 150 42.54 24.21 -37.86
C TYR A 150 41.60 25.23 -38.50
N SER A 151 40.65 24.77 -39.32
CA SER A 151 39.66 25.66 -39.90
C SER A 151 38.78 26.27 -38.81
N PRO A 152 38.37 27.54 -38.96
CA PRO A 152 37.55 28.24 -37.97
C PRO A 152 36.23 27.52 -37.67
N VAL A 153 35.73 26.74 -38.61
CA VAL A 153 34.50 25.94 -38.48
C VAL A 153 34.55 24.95 -37.33
N ILE A 154 35.71 24.33 -37.09
CA ILE A 154 35.87 23.35 -35.99
C ILE A 154 35.88 24.08 -34.64
N PHE A 155 36.54 25.23 -34.57
CA PHE A 155 36.60 26.03 -33.35
C PHE A 155 35.24 26.63 -32.98
N ASP A 156 34.48 27.12 -33.96
CA ASP A 156 33.12 27.64 -33.72
C ASP A 156 32.21 26.54 -33.14
N SER A 157 32.26 25.33 -33.71
CA SER A 157 31.46 24.19 -33.26
C SER A 157 31.78 23.79 -31.80
N VAL A 158 33.06 23.79 -31.43
CA VAL A 158 33.49 23.45 -30.06
C VAL A 158 33.10 24.55 -29.06
N PHE A 159 33.21 25.82 -29.45
CA PHE A 159 32.84 26.93 -28.60
C PHE A 159 31.34 26.93 -28.28
N TYR A 160 30.48 26.82 -29.29
CA TYR A 160 29.04 26.74 -29.08
C TYR A 160 28.63 25.47 -28.31
N GLY A 161 29.31 24.35 -28.55
CA GLY A 161 29.11 23.12 -27.77
C GLY A 161 29.38 23.32 -26.28
N SER A 162 30.48 24.01 -25.94
CA SER A 162 30.84 24.28 -24.54
C SER A 162 29.83 25.21 -23.84
N VAL A 163 29.36 26.25 -24.53
CA VAL A 163 28.36 27.18 -23.99
C VAL A 163 27.03 26.46 -23.71
N VAL A 164 26.56 25.62 -24.63
CA VAL A 164 25.31 24.85 -24.44
C VAL A 164 25.41 23.91 -23.26
N VAL A 165 26.52 23.18 -23.12
CA VAL A 165 26.73 22.25 -22.00
C VAL A 165 26.76 23.00 -20.67
N SER A 166 27.43 24.15 -20.60
CA SER A 166 27.46 24.99 -19.41
C SER A 166 26.07 25.47 -18.98
N VAL A 167 25.27 25.96 -19.94
CA VAL A 167 23.89 26.42 -19.69
C VAL A 167 23.00 25.27 -19.22
N LEU A 168 23.14 24.07 -19.79
CA LEU A 168 22.37 22.90 -19.37
C LEU A 168 22.70 22.49 -17.94
N ILE A 169 23.98 22.42 -17.58
CA ILE A 169 24.41 22.05 -16.23
C ILE A 169 23.93 23.10 -15.21
N CYS A 170 24.06 24.39 -15.54
CA CYS A 170 23.57 25.48 -14.70
C CYS A 170 22.03 25.43 -14.54
N GLY A 171 21.30 25.18 -15.62
CA GLY A 171 19.84 25.04 -15.59
C GLY A 171 19.39 23.85 -14.73
N VAL A 172 20.02 22.68 -14.88
CA VAL A 172 19.66 21.49 -14.10
C VAL A 172 19.93 21.69 -12.60
N THR A 173 21.08 22.27 -12.25
CA THR A 173 21.40 22.57 -10.83
C THR A 173 20.44 23.57 -10.22
N PHE A 174 20.01 24.59 -10.98
CA PHE A 174 18.98 25.53 -10.52
C PHE A 174 17.63 24.84 -10.28
N LEU A 175 17.19 23.96 -11.19
CA LEU A 175 15.93 23.23 -11.03
C LEU A 175 15.95 22.31 -9.80
N ILE A 176 17.06 21.62 -9.55
CA ILE A 176 17.22 20.77 -8.36
C ILE A 176 17.13 21.61 -7.08
N ASN A 177 17.77 22.78 -7.04
CA ASN A 177 17.68 23.70 -5.89
C ASN A 177 16.26 24.24 -5.69
N LEU A 178 15.56 24.58 -6.77
CA LEU A 178 14.17 25.04 -6.71
C LEU A 178 13.25 23.94 -6.19
N LEU A 179 13.41 22.70 -6.69
CA LEU A 179 12.70 21.53 -6.20
C LEU A 179 13.00 21.26 -4.72
N TRP A 180 14.26 21.40 -4.30
CA TRP A 180 14.65 21.25 -2.91
C TRP A 180 13.92 22.25 -1.99
N ILE A 181 13.91 23.53 -2.36
CA ILE A 181 13.19 24.58 -1.60
C ILE A 181 11.68 24.31 -1.60
N ALA A 182 11.12 23.89 -2.73
CA ALA A 182 9.71 23.55 -2.86
C ALA A 182 9.31 22.33 -1.99
N ILE A 183 10.18 21.32 -1.88
CA ILE A 183 9.96 20.16 -1.01
C ILE A 183 10.04 20.57 0.46
N GLN A 184 10.98 21.43 0.86
CA GLN A 184 11.05 21.88 2.25
C GLN A 184 9.82 22.72 2.66
N LYS A 185 9.39 23.67 1.81
CA LYS A 185 8.25 24.54 2.11
C LYS A 185 6.91 23.83 1.90
N GLY A 186 6.79 23.08 0.81
CA GLY A 186 5.64 22.28 0.47
C GLY A 186 5.48 21.10 1.43
N GLY A 187 6.53 20.36 1.74
CA GLY A 187 6.50 19.20 2.64
C GLY A 187 5.94 19.55 4.02
N LEU A 188 6.41 20.65 4.63
CA LEU A 188 5.85 21.12 5.91
C LEU A 188 4.38 21.56 5.79
N TYR A 189 4.01 22.19 4.68
CA TYR A 189 2.62 22.55 4.41
C TYR A 189 1.72 21.32 4.23
N TRP A 190 2.17 20.32 3.47
CA TRP A 190 1.47 19.06 3.23
C TRP A 190 1.34 18.22 4.50
N ILE A 191 2.39 18.14 5.33
CA ILE A 191 2.34 17.45 6.62
C ILE A 191 1.32 18.13 7.54
N LYS A 192 1.38 19.47 7.69
CA LYS A 192 0.41 20.21 8.50
C LYS A 192 -1.02 20.07 7.98
N ARG A 193 -1.22 20.02 6.66
CA ARG A 193 -2.54 19.79 6.06
C ARG A 193 -3.06 18.39 6.37
N ARG A 194 -2.22 17.37 6.23
CA ARG A 194 -2.56 15.97 6.53
C ARG A 194 -2.87 15.74 8.01
N GLU A 195 -2.12 16.37 8.91
CA GLU A 195 -2.41 16.35 10.35
C GLU A 195 -3.75 17.00 10.71
N ARG A 196 -4.19 18.04 9.98
CA ARG A 196 -5.51 18.65 10.21
C ARG A 196 -6.63 17.71 9.78
N GLU A 197 -6.52 17.10 8.61
CA GLU A 197 -7.52 16.15 8.12
C GLU A 197 -7.62 14.92 9.04
N ASN A 198 -6.48 14.37 9.46
CA ASN A 198 -6.46 13.23 10.40
C ASN A 198 -7.08 13.57 11.76
N ARG A 199 -6.82 14.78 12.31
CA ARG A 199 -7.43 15.23 13.58
C ARG A 199 -8.95 15.38 13.49
N VAL A 200 -9.44 15.91 12.37
CA VAL A 200 -10.89 16.05 12.15
C VAL A 200 -11.53 14.66 12.03
N GLN A 201 -10.92 13.73 11.30
CA GLN A 201 -11.41 12.36 11.20
C GLN A 201 -11.45 11.65 12.56
N SER A 202 -10.38 11.72 13.35
CA SER A 202 -10.35 11.12 14.69
C SER A 202 -11.39 11.74 15.63
N MET A 203 -11.64 13.05 15.51
CA MET A 203 -12.67 13.72 16.30
C MET A 203 -14.08 13.26 15.88
N ILE A 204 -14.35 13.14 14.57
CA ILE A 204 -15.63 12.64 14.06
C ILE A 204 -15.87 11.21 14.54
N GLU A 205 -14.85 10.35 14.48
CA GLU A 205 -14.92 8.98 14.98
C GLU A 205 -15.24 8.96 16.49
N ALA A 206 -14.57 9.79 17.29
CA ALA A 206 -14.85 9.91 18.71
C ALA A 206 -16.29 10.39 19.01
N VAL A 207 -16.80 11.36 18.22
CA VAL A 207 -18.19 11.85 18.34
C VAL A 207 -19.20 10.76 17.97
N GLU A 208 -18.93 9.99 16.92
CA GLU A 208 -19.82 8.90 16.51
C GLU A 208 -19.87 7.79 17.57
N ILE A 209 -18.71 7.41 18.13
CA ILE A 209 -18.63 6.46 19.24
C ILE A 209 -19.39 6.98 20.46
N TYR A 210 -19.24 8.26 20.80
CA TYR A 210 -19.96 8.87 21.91
C TYR A 210 -21.47 8.84 21.70
N ARG A 211 -21.94 9.20 20.49
CA ARG A 211 -23.35 9.16 20.12
C ARG A 211 -23.92 7.74 20.23
N GLN A 212 -23.21 6.73 19.71
CA GLN A 212 -23.62 5.33 19.82
C GLN A 212 -23.75 4.90 21.28
N ARG A 213 -22.78 5.27 22.12
CA ARG A 213 -22.81 4.94 23.56
C ARG A 213 -23.95 5.62 24.29
N GLN A 214 -24.28 6.87 23.93
CA GLN A 214 -25.41 7.58 24.50
C GLN A 214 -26.74 6.91 24.12
N ILE A 215 -26.90 6.48 22.87
CA ILE A 215 -28.09 5.74 22.42
C ILE A 215 -28.21 4.40 23.14
N GLN A 216 -27.13 3.64 23.26
CA GLN A 216 -27.10 2.37 24.00
C GLN A 216 -27.47 2.57 25.47
N ASN A 217 -26.88 3.56 26.15
CA ASN A 217 -27.22 3.86 27.54
C ASN A 217 -28.71 4.24 27.69
N LEU A 218 -29.28 4.97 26.73
CA LEU A 218 -30.69 5.34 26.75
C LEU A 218 -31.58 4.12 26.52
N GLN A 219 -31.22 3.23 25.60
CA GLN A 219 -31.91 1.96 25.36
C GLN A 219 -31.86 1.07 26.60
N ASP A 220 -30.69 0.90 27.21
CA ASP A 220 -30.51 0.11 28.43
C ASP A 220 -31.32 0.68 29.60
N ALA A 221 -31.30 2.01 29.80
CA ALA A 221 -32.09 2.67 30.81
C ALA A 221 -33.59 2.48 30.58
N TYR A 222 -34.04 2.61 29.33
CA TYR A 222 -35.43 2.37 28.94
C TYR A 222 -35.84 0.92 29.21
N HIS A 223 -35.05 -0.06 28.78
CA HIS A 223 -35.32 -1.47 29.02
C HIS A 223 -35.34 -1.84 30.51
N ARG A 224 -34.42 -1.26 31.31
CA ARG A 224 -34.42 -1.44 32.77
C ARG A 224 -35.67 -0.85 33.40
N ASN A 225 -36.05 0.36 33.03
CA ASN A 225 -37.24 1.02 33.58
C ASN A 225 -38.52 0.27 33.20
N VAL A 226 -38.64 -0.17 31.95
CA VAL A 226 -39.77 -1.01 31.51
C VAL A 226 -39.77 -2.35 32.24
N GLY A 227 -38.60 -2.98 32.42
CA GLY A 227 -38.46 -4.19 33.23
C GLY A 227 -38.94 -4.00 34.66
N MET A 228 -38.47 -2.95 35.32
CA MET A 228 -38.90 -2.59 36.69
C MET A 228 -40.41 -2.35 36.78
N VAL A 229 -40.99 -1.61 35.84
CA VAL A 229 -42.45 -1.37 35.81
C VAL A 229 -43.21 -2.68 35.63
N ARG A 230 -42.73 -3.55 34.73
CA ARG A 230 -43.32 -4.87 34.50
C ARG A 230 -43.26 -5.74 35.76
N ASP A 231 -42.11 -5.78 36.43
CA ASP A 231 -41.89 -6.58 37.63
C ASP A 231 -42.70 -6.04 38.81
N HIS A 232 -42.78 -4.71 38.97
CA HIS A 232 -43.67 -4.08 39.95
C HIS A 232 -45.14 -4.40 39.67
N TYR A 233 -45.57 -4.37 38.41
CA TYR A 233 -46.93 -4.75 38.04
C TYR A 233 -47.22 -6.22 38.38
N HIS A 234 -46.31 -7.14 38.04
CA HIS A 234 -46.46 -8.55 38.41
C HIS A 234 -46.52 -8.75 39.92
N MET A 235 -45.63 -8.10 40.66
CA MET A 235 -45.63 -8.14 42.12
C MET A 235 -46.94 -7.59 42.72
N GLN A 236 -47.47 -6.48 42.20
CA GLN A 236 -48.76 -5.93 42.65
C GLN A 236 -49.91 -6.89 42.35
N VAL A 237 -49.93 -7.51 41.16
CA VAL A 237 -50.95 -8.50 40.80
C VAL A 237 -50.87 -9.73 41.71
N GLU A 238 -49.67 -10.22 42.03
CA GLU A 238 -49.46 -11.33 42.97
C GLU A 238 -49.91 -10.96 44.38
N GLN A 239 -49.56 -9.76 44.87
CA GLN A 239 -50.03 -9.28 46.17
C GLN A 239 -51.56 -9.18 46.25
N ILE A 240 -52.21 -8.67 45.21
CA ILE A 240 -53.68 -8.62 45.15
C ILE A 240 -54.24 -10.04 45.14
N ARG A 241 -53.68 -10.94 44.33
CA ARG A 241 -54.09 -12.35 44.27
C ARG A 241 -53.96 -13.02 45.64
N ASP A 242 -52.84 -12.83 46.33
CA ASP A 242 -52.59 -13.39 47.65
C ASP A 242 -53.50 -12.76 48.72
N ALA A 243 -53.78 -11.46 48.64
CA ALA A 243 -54.75 -10.82 49.52
C ALA A 243 -56.15 -11.39 49.31
N TYR A 244 -56.58 -11.60 48.05
CA TYR A 244 -57.88 -12.21 47.74
C TYR A 244 -57.97 -13.67 48.18
N THR A 245 -56.93 -14.49 47.93
CA THR A 245 -56.93 -15.89 48.37
C THR A 245 -56.98 -16.00 49.90
N ASN A 246 -56.25 -15.12 50.61
CA ASN A 246 -56.30 -15.01 52.07
C ASN A 246 -57.65 -14.50 52.60
N GLN A 247 -58.31 -13.57 51.91
CA GLN A 247 -59.65 -13.14 52.30
C GLN A 247 -60.67 -14.27 52.10
N ILE A 248 -60.58 -15.02 51.00
CA ILE A 248 -61.45 -16.17 50.73
C ILE A 248 -61.20 -17.27 51.76
N SER A 249 -59.95 -17.57 52.12
CA SER A 249 -59.66 -18.56 53.17
C SER A 249 -60.22 -18.14 54.51
N ARG A 250 -60.02 -16.87 54.93
CA ARG A 250 -60.61 -16.34 56.17
C ARG A 250 -62.15 -16.40 56.19
N LEU A 251 -62.81 -16.11 55.06
CA LEU A 251 -64.26 -16.23 54.95
C LEU A 251 -64.73 -17.69 55.05
N LYS A 252 -63.99 -18.63 54.43
CA LYS A 252 -64.23 -20.07 54.58
C LYS A 252 -64.06 -20.51 56.02
N ASP A 253 -62.98 -20.11 56.69
CA ASP A 253 -62.69 -20.44 58.08
C ASP A 253 -63.74 -19.88 59.03
N TYR A 254 -64.16 -18.62 58.84
CA TYR A 254 -65.23 -18.00 59.63
C TYR A 254 -66.56 -18.73 59.45
N ARG A 255 -66.90 -19.09 58.20
CA ARG A 255 -68.11 -19.87 57.91
C ARG A 255 -68.05 -21.25 58.56
N GLN A 256 -66.90 -21.92 58.49
CA GLN A 256 -66.71 -23.23 59.11
C GLN A 256 -66.81 -23.14 60.63
N ALA A 257 -66.12 -22.19 61.27
CA ALA A 257 -66.20 -21.94 62.70
C ALA A 257 -67.63 -21.60 63.16
N ARG A 258 -68.40 -20.86 62.36
CA ARG A 258 -69.81 -20.58 62.65
C ARG A 258 -70.68 -21.84 62.57
N ILE A 259 -70.48 -22.69 61.57
CA ILE A 259 -71.18 -23.97 61.44
C ILE A 259 -70.83 -24.87 62.64
N ASP A 260 -69.57 -24.93 63.03
CA ASP A 260 -69.09 -25.71 64.18
C ASP A 260 -69.63 -25.17 65.51
N ASN A 261 -69.74 -23.84 65.66
CA ASN A 261 -70.36 -23.25 66.85
C ASN A 261 -71.86 -23.52 66.91
N LEU A 262 -72.57 -23.40 65.78
CA LEU A 262 -74.00 -23.73 65.73
C LEU A 262 -74.25 -25.22 65.98
N SER A 263 -73.40 -26.11 65.46
CA SER A 263 -73.50 -27.54 65.71
C SER A 263 -73.23 -27.86 67.19
N ARG A 264 -72.21 -27.24 67.80
CA ARG A 264 -71.95 -27.34 69.25
C ARG A 264 -73.13 -26.85 70.08
N ILE A 265 -73.68 -25.65 69.81
CA ILE A 265 -74.84 -25.12 70.54
C ILE A 265 -76.04 -26.06 70.40
N ARG A 266 -76.28 -26.60 69.19
CA ARG A 266 -77.32 -27.58 68.95
C ARG A 266 -77.12 -28.85 69.79
N GLU A 267 -75.90 -29.36 69.85
CA GLU A 267 -75.54 -30.56 70.63
C GLU A 267 -75.65 -30.32 72.16
N TYR A 268 -75.20 -29.16 72.64
CA TYR A 268 -75.36 -28.75 74.04
C TYR A 268 -76.84 -28.59 74.40
N GLY A 269 -77.63 -27.97 73.52
CA GLY A 269 -79.08 -27.82 73.69
C GLY A 269 -79.81 -29.15 73.75
N SER A 270 -79.46 -30.10 72.86
CA SER A 270 -80.03 -31.45 72.90
C SER A 270 -79.65 -32.20 74.17
N ARG A 271 -78.37 -32.16 74.59
CA ARG A 271 -77.93 -32.79 75.85
C ARG A 271 -78.58 -32.19 77.08
N HIS A 272 -78.72 -30.86 77.14
CA HIS A 272 -79.37 -30.21 78.27
C HIS A 272 -80.87 -30.55 78.34
N GLY A 273 -81.56 -30.60 77.20
CA GLY A 273 -82.96 -31.06 77.13
C GLY A 273 -83.12 -32.50 77.62
N GLU A 274 -82.21 -33.39 77.20
CA GLU A 274 -82.18 -34.80 77.64
C GLU A 274 -81.94 -34.91 79.16
N GLN A 275 -80.99 -34.15 79.71
CA GLN A 275 -80.73 -34.11 81.16
C GLN A 275 -81.92 -33.60 81.97
N LEU A 276 -82.59 -32.54 81.50
CA LEU A 276 -83.79 -32.00 82.14
C LEU A 276 -84.93 -33.03 82.12
N PHE A 277 -85.13 -33.70 80.98
CA PHE A 277 -86.13 -34.75 80.84
C PHE A 277 -85.87 -35.92 81.79
N GLU A 278 -84.63 -36.40 81.84
CA GLU A 278 -84.22 -37.50 82.73
C GLU A 278 -84.34 -37.12 84.22
N SER A 279 -84.01 -35.87 84.59
CA SER A 279 -84.20 -35.35 85.94
C SER A 279 -85.68 -35.28 86.33
N TYR A 280 -86.53 -34.77 85.44
CA TYR A 280 -87.97 -34.71 85.61
C TYR A 280 -88.55 -36.12 85.81
N GLU A 281 -88.15 -37.08 84.99
CA GLU A 281 -88.59 -38.47 85.10
C GLU A 281 -88.20 -39.10 86.45
N ARG A 282 -86.97 -38.88 86.92
CA ARG A 282 -86.53 -39.34 88.26
C ARG A 282 -87.33 -38.70 89.39
N GLN A 283 -87.68 -37.42 89.29
CA GLN A 283 -88.52 -36.74 90.29
C GLN A 283 -89.94 -37.32 90.29
N LEU A 284 -90.53 -37.48 89.12
CA LEU A 284 -91.86 -38.05 88.96
C LEU A 284 -91.93 -39.48 89.53
N ASN A 285 -90.90 -40.29 89.28
CA ASN A 285 -90.78 -41.63 89.85
C ASN A 285 -90.62 -41.61 91.37
N ARG A 286 -89.88 -40.66 91.95
CA ARG A 286 -89.78 -40.47 93.42
C ARG A 286 -91.12 -40.09 94.06
N VAL A 287 -91.89 -39.21 93.42
CA VAL A 287 -93.23 -38.85 93.91
C VAL A 287 -94.19 -40.05 93.83
N ARG A 288 -94.12 -40.82 92.74
CA ARG A 288 -94.89 -42.07 92.61
C ARG A 288 -94.51 -43.08 93.71
N THR A 289 -93.22 -43.30 93.98
CA THR A 289 -92.81 -44.25 95.04
C THR A 289 -93.14 -43.74 96.44
N PHE A 290 -93.00 -42.45 96.71
CA PHE A 290 -93.37 -41.85 98.00
C PHE A 290 -94.88 -41.93 98.25
N SER A 291 -95.70 -41.61 97.25
CA SER A 291 -97.16 -41.73 97.36
C SER A 291 -97.60 -43.19 97.56
N LEU A 292 -96.95 -44.15 96.90
CA LEU A 292 -97.16 -45.59 97.16
C LEU A 292 -96.75 -45.98 98.59
N GLN A 293 -95.60 -45.51 99.09
CA GLN A 293 -95.14 -45.80 100.45
C GLN A 293 -96.05 -45.19 101.53
N GLN A 294 -96.49 -43.94 101.36
CA GLN A 294 -97.43 -43.30 102.29
C GLN A 294 -98.76 -44.05 102.33
N ARG A 295 -99.28 -44.47 101.17
CA ARG A 295 -100.49 -45.29 101.08
C ARG A 295 -100.33 -46.63 101.82
N LEU A 296 -99.19 -47.29 101.68
CA LEU A 296 -98.88 -48.53 102.40
C LEU A 296 -98.74 -48.31 103.93
N LYS A 297 -98.12 -47.21 104.36
CA LYS A 297 -97.98 -46.85 105.77
C LYS A 297 -99.34 -46.58 106.43
N LEU A 298 -100.21 -45.84 105.75
CA LEU A 298 -101.59 -45.61 106.19
C LEU A 298 -102.35 -46.93 106.32
N MET A 299 -102.30 -47.80 105.30
CA MET A 299 -102.91 -49.14 105.37
C MET A 299 -102.42 -49.95 106.58
N ARG A 300 -101.13 -49.92 106.90
CA ARG A 300 -100.58 -50.60 108.09
C ARG A 300 -101.07 -49.98 109.40
N GLN A 301 -101.11 -48.65 109.50
CA GLN A 301 -101.63 -47.96 110.68
C GLN A 301 -103.12 -48.25 110.90
N TYR A 302 -103.92 -48.27 109.83
CA TYR A 302 -105.33 -48.67 109.89
C TYR A 302 -105.47 -50.11 110.42
N LYS A 303 -104.70 -51.07 109.89
CA LYS A 303 -104.71 -52.46 110.38
C LYS A 303 -104.31 -52.59 111.85
N LEU A 304 -103.32 -51.82 112.31
CA LEU A 304 -102.90 -51.82 113.72
C LEU A 304 -103.96 -51.21 114.65
N LYS A 305 -104.55 -50.07 114.27
CA LYS A 305 -105.64 -49.46 115.02
C LYS A 305 -106.85 -50.39 115.11
N GLN A 306 -107.19 -51.08 114.03
CA GLN A 306 -108.29 -52.06 114.02
C GLN A 306 -108.03 -53.25 114.97
N ARG A 307 -106.77 -53.74 115.05
CA ARG A 307 -106.39 -54.75 116.05
C ARG A 307 -106.50 -54.23 117.50
N HIS A 308 -106.18 -52.96 117.75
CA HIS A 308 -106.25 -52.39 119.09
C HIS A 308 -107.70 -52.15 119.54
N VAL A 309 -108.56 -51.66 118.65
CA VAL A 309 -110.01 -51.51 118.92
C VAL A 309 -110.66 -52.86 119.23
N ASN A 310 -110.32 -53.91 118.47
CA ASN A 310 -110.83 -55.25 118.75
C ASN A 310 -110.37 -55.80 120.11
N LYS A 311 -109.16 -55.44 120.58
CA LYS A 311 -108.69 -55.82 121.93
C LYS A 311 -109.41 -55.07 123.05
N LEU A 312 -109.72 -53.78 122.84
CA LEU A 312 -110.47 -53.00 123.83
C LEU A 312 -111.92 -53.49 123.96
N LEU A 313 -112.55 -53.88 122.85
CA LEU A 313 -113.88 -54.51 122.88
C LEU A 313 -113.91 -55.81 123.67
N ALA A 314 -112.86 -56.65 123.56
CA ALA A 314 -112.77 -57.88 124.35
C ALA A 314 -112.66 -57.64 125.87
N ASN A 315 -111.97 -56.57 126.30
CA ASN A 315 -111.79 -56.28 127.72
C ASN A 315 -113.02 -55.62 128.40
N VAL A 316 -113.92 -55.00 127.63
CA VAL A 316 -115.17 -54.43 128.14
C VAL A 316 -116.22 -55.52 128.41
N ASP A 317 -116.15 -56.65 127.71
CA ASP A 317 -117.03 -57.80 127.95
C ASP A 317 -116.71 -58.51 129.27
N GLU A 318 -115.43 -58.60 129.67
CA GLU A 318 -115.02 -59.31 130.89
C GLU A 318 -115.29 -58.55 132.20
N THR A 319 -115.60 -57.25 132.15
CA THR A 319 -115.84 -56.42 133.35
C THR A 319 -117.30 -56.29 133.77
N ASN A 320 -118.26 -56.87 133.01
CA ASN A 320 -119.70 -56.74 133.27
C ASN A 320 -120.38 -57.98 133.92
N LEU A 321 -119.63 -58.92 134.50
CA LEU A 321 -120.20 -60.14 135.15
C LEU A 321 -119.70 -60.43 136.58
N ASN A 322 -119.29 -59.42 137.36
CA ASN A 322 -119.01 -59.57 138.79
C ASN A 322 -119.29 -58.26 139.55
N GLY A 323 -120.34 -58.21 140.39
CA GLY A 323 -120.52 -57.12 141.35
C GLY A 323 -121.96 -56.68 141.61
N ASP A 324 -122.69 -57.52 142.33
CA ASP A 324 -124.01 -57.31 142.93
C ASP A 324 -123.99 -56.21 144.03
N GLY A 325 -125.15 -55.63 144.35
CA GLY A 325 -125.43 -55.07 145.68
C GLY A 325 -125.64 -53.55 145.88
N ASN A 326 -126.92 -53.17 145.95
CA ASN A 326 -127.58 -52.37 147.02
C ASN A 326 -127.75 -50.82 146.93
N VAL A 327 -128.98 -50.43 147.32
CA VAL A 327 -129.57 -49.15 147.80
C VAL A 327 -129.93 -48.02 146.80
N LYS A 328 -131.18 -47.96 146.30
CA LYS A 328 -132.36 -47.26 146.87
C LYS A 328 -133.59 -47.49 146.01
#